data_AF-A0AAU6PYE3-F1
#
_entry.id   AF-A0AAU6PYE3-F1
#
_cell.length_a   1.000
_cell.length_b   1.000
_cell.length_c   1.000
_cell.angle_alpha   90.00
_cell.angle_beta   90.00
_cell.angle_gamma   90.00
#
_symmetry.space_group_name_H-M   'P 1'
#
loop_
_entity.id
_entity.type
_entity.pdbx_description
1 polymer ?
#
loop_
_entity_poly.entity_id
_entity_poly.type
_entity_poly.pdbx_seq_one_letter_code
_entity_poly.pdbx_strand_id
1 'polypeptide(L)'
;MAAQIPPTQIWPTQIWYVELRGPDALTRLGEWLERLPTLPGFVGAELLSSPAQPELALVASRWATEVPNVGVPDGAKHWVFRVERSV
;
A
#
# COMPACT_ATOMS: atom_id res chain seq x y z
N MET A 1 -15.72 -31.73 -12.50
CA MET A 1 -14.49 -30.94 -12.72
C MET A 1 -14.91 -29.52 -13.07
N ALA A 2 -14.82 -28.58 -12.13
CA ALA A 2 -15.06 -27.17 -12.42
C ALA A 2 -13.76 -26.56 -12.99
N ALA A 3 -13.85 -25.89 -14.13
CA ALA A 3 -12.74 -25.13 -14.66
C ALA A 3 -12.39 -24.03 -13.64
N GLN A 4 -11.13 -24.01 -13.19
CA GLN A 4 -10.58 -22.86 -12.48
C GLN A 4 -10.58 -21.68 -13.45
N ILE A 5 -11.53 -20.77 -13.29
CA ILE A 5 -11.47 -19.45 -13.92
C ILE A 5 -10.20 -18.82 -13.34
N PRO A 6 -9.16 -18.50 -14.14
CA PRO A 6 -8.01 -17.80 -13.62
C PRO A 6 -8.50 -16.51 -12.96
N PRO A 7 -7.98 -16.11 -11.79
CA PRO A 7 -8.34 -14.82 -11.21
C PRO A 7 -8.08 -13.78 -12.29
N THR A 8 -9.11 -13.05 -12.69
CA THR A 8 -8.99 -11.93 -13.61
C THR A 8 -7.89 -11.03 -13.05
N GLN A 9 -6.75 -10.94 -13.71
CA GLN A 9 -5.64 -10.14 -13.21
C GLN A 9 -6.07 -8.68 -13.22
N ILE A 10 -6.32 -8.12 -12.04
CA ILE A 10 -6.68 -6.72 -11.89
C ILE A 10 -5.39 -5.92 -11.85
N TRP A 11 -5.10 -5.18 -12.91
CA TRP A 11 -3.92 -4.33 -12.97
C TRP A 11 -4.11 -3.08 -12.09
N PRO A 12 -3.11 -2.71 -11.28
CA PRO A 12 -3.16 -1.49 -10.51
C PRO A 12 -3.07 -0.28 -11.43
N THR A 13 -3.94 0.70 -11.21
CA THR A 13 -3.92 2.01 -11.88
C THR A 13 -3.24 3.07 -11.01
N GLN A 14 -3.13 2.82 -9.70
CA GLN A 14 -2.43 3.70 -8.76
C GLN A 14 -1.53 2.93 -7.79
N ILE A 15 -0.45 3.58 -7.38
CA ILE A 15 0.46 3.14 -6.31
C ILE A 15 0.50 4.24 -5.25
N TRP A 16 0.31 3.87 -4.00
CA TRP A 16 0.35 4.78 -2.87
C TRP A 16 1.47 4.40 -1.90
N TYR A 17 2.40 5.34 -1.72
CA TYR A 17 3.48 5.26 -0.75
C TYR A 17 3.15 6.07 0.50
N VAL A 18 3.37 5.48 1.67
CA VAL A 18 3.22 6.15 2.98
C VAL A 18 4.46 5.88 3.82
N GLU A 19 5.25 6.92 4.08
CA GLU A 19 6.46 6.89 4.91
C GLU A 19 6.16 7.42 6.30
N LEU A 20 6.66 6.73 7.33
CA LEU A 20 6.69 7.21 8.70
C LEU A 20 8.08 7.02 9.29
N ARG A 21 8.47 7.93 10.18
CA ARG A 21 9.74 7.88 10.92
C ARG A 21 9.52 7.85 12.41
N GLY A 22 10.43 7.18 13.10
CA GLY A 22 10.50 7.09 14.56
C GLY A 22 10.48 5.65 15.06
N PRO A 23 10.72 5.45 16.36
CA PRO A 23 10.90 4.13 16.95
C PRO A 23 9.69 3.20 16.75
N ASP A 24 8.48 3.77 16.72
CA ASP A 24 7.23 3.01 16.56
C ASP A 24 6.70 3.00 15.11
N ALA A 25 7.47 3.50 14.14
CA ALA A 25 6.98 3.69 12.77
C ALA A 25 6.51 2.39 12.11
N LEU A 26 7.25 1.29 12.32
CA LEU A 26 6.94 -0.01 11.74
C LEU A 26 5.61 -0.56 12.30
N THR A 27 5.42 -0.48 13.62
CA THR A 27 4.21 -0.92 14.29
C THR A 27 3.00 -0.11 13.85
N ARG A 28 3.10 1.23 13.89
CA ARG A 28 2.00 2.14 13.51
C ARG A 28 1.59 1.99 12.05
N LEU A 29 2.54 1.83 11.14
CA LEU A 29 2.22 1.55 9.73
C LEU A 29 1.66 0.14 9.53
N GLY A 30 2.08 -0.85 10.33
CA GLY A 30 1.51 -2.19 10.32
C GLY A 30 0.01 -2.21 10.70
N GLU A 31 -0.35 -1.59 11.83
CA GLU A 31 -1.75 -1.47 12.27
C GLU A 31 -2.62 -0.68 11.28
N TRP A 32 -2.01 0.29 10.59
CA TRP A 32 -2.70 1.02 9.52
C TRP A 32 -2.86 0.18 8.25
N LEU A 33 -1.82 -0.58 7.87
CA LEU A 33 -1.83 -1.49 6.72
C LEU A 33 -2.96 -2.52 6.80
N GLU A 34 -3.25 -3.06 7.99
CA GLU A 34 -4.32 -4.04 8.21
C GLU A 34 -5.72 -3.55 7.79
N ARG A 35 -5.92 -2.23 7.69
CA ARG A 35 -7.19 -1.63 7.27
C ARG A 35 -7.36 -1.60 5.75
N LEU A 36 -6.25 -1.55 5.00
CA LEU A 36 -6.29 -1.33 3.55
C LEU A 36 -7.01 -2.43 2.74
N PRO A 37 -6.89 -3.73 3.07
CA PRO A 37 -7.56 -4.79 2.30
C PRO A 37 -9.08 -4.70 2.27
N THR A 38 -9.69 -3.98 3.21
CA THR A 38 -11.16 -3.79 3.26
C THR A 38 -11.67 -2.71 2.31
N LEU A 39 -10.77 -1.97 1.67
CA LEU A 39 -11.09 -0.80 0.89
C LEU A 39 -11.30 -1.15 -0.59
N PRO A 40 -12.24 -0.46 -1.27
CA PRO A 40 -12.53 -0.74 -2.67
C PRO A 40 -11.30 -0.52 -3.54
N GLY A 41 -11.06 -1.45 -4.46
CA GLY A 41 -9.95 -1.38 -5.41
C GLY A 41 -8.59 -1.75 -4.84
N PHE A 42 -8.48 -2.20 -3.58
CA PHE A 42 -7.20 -2.70 -3.06
C PHE A 42 -6.73 -3.94 -3.83
N VAL A 43 -5.48 -3.94 -4.29
CA VAL A 43 -4.86 -5.07 -5.01
C VAL A 43 -3.85 -5.79 -4.13
N GLY A 44 -3.09 -5.04 -3.33
CA GLY A 44 -2.04 -5.59 -2.48
C GLY A 44 -1.18 -4.48 -1.88
N ALA A 45 -0.37 -4.83 -0.88
CA ALA A 45 0.55 -3.88 -0.27
C ALA A 45 1.69 -4.60 0.47
N GLU A 46 2.80 -3.90 0.63
CA GLU A 46 3.94 -4.34 1.42
C GLU A 46 4.26 -3.30 2.51
N LEU A 47 4.60 -3.78 3.71
CA LEU A 47 5.29 -2.99 4.72
C LEU A 47 6.79 -3.23 4.61
N LEU A 48 7.55 -2.15 4.53
CA LEU A 48 8.98 -2.14 4.27
C LEU A 48 9.71 -1.41 5.38
N SER A 49 10.87 -1.92 5.77
CA SER A 49 11.86 -1.23 6.59
C SER A 49 13.13 -0.98 5.76
N SER A 50 13.90 0.06 6.12
CA SER A 50 15.14 0.38 5.41
C SER A 50 16.37 0.12 6.29
N PRO A 51 17.22 -0.87 5.98
CA PRO A 51 18.46 -1.09 6.71
C PRO A 51 19.43 0.10 6.67
N ALA A 52 19.37 0.90 5.59
CA ALA A 52 20.18 2.09 5.42
C ALA A 52 19.61 3.33 6.14
N GLN A 53 18.36 3.26 6.60
CA GLN A 53 17.68 4.34 7.32
C GLN A 53 16.92 3.76 8.52
N PRO A 54 17.60 3.57 9.66
CA PRO A 54 16.96 3.11 10.89
C PRO A 54 15.73 3.94 11.22
N GLU A 55 14.71 3.29 11.80
CA GLU A 55 13.43 3.91 12.20
C GLU A 55 12.58 4.48 11.06
N LEU A 56 12.94 4.24 9.79
CA LEU A 56 12.07 4.49 8.65
C LEU A 56 11.25 3.23 8.32
N ALA A 57 9.95 3.41 8.27
CA ALA A 57 9.00 2.43 7.73
C ALA A 57 8.25 3.03 6.53
N LEU A 58 7.93 2.18 5.55
CA LEU A 58 7.25 2.56 4.32
C LEU A 58 6.19 1.52 3.98
N VAL A 59 4.95 1.95 3.73
CA VAL A 59 3.95 1.13 3.05
C VAL A 59 3.95 1.47 1.58
N ALA A 60 4.02 0.45 0.72
CA ALA A 60 3.76 0.55 -0.71
C ALA A 60 2.49 -0.25 -1.03
N SER A 61 1.41 0.42 -1.44
CA SER A 61 0.13 -0.20 -1.74
C SER A 61 -0.30 0.01 -3.19
N ARG A 62 -0.97 -0.98 -3.77
CA ARG A 62 -1.40 -1.03 -5.17
C ARG A 62 -2.92 -1.05 -5.24
N TRP A 63 -3.46 -0.26 -6.16
CA TRP A 63 -4.90 0.00 -6.26
C TRP A 63 -5.37 -0.08 -7.70
N ALA A 64 -6.46 -0.80 -7.94
CA ALA A 64 -7.13 -0.94 -9.22
C ALA A 64 -7.98 0.28 -9.58
N THR A 65 -8.49 0.97 -8.57
CA THR A 65 -9.25 2.21 -8.69
C THR A 65 -8.49 3.37 -8.05
N GLU A 66 -9.10 4.56 -8.06
CA GLU A 66 -8.59 5.68 -7.26
C GLU A 66 -8.45 5.28 -5.78
N VAL A 67 -7.33 5.65 -5.17
CA VAL A 67 -7.04 5.45 -3.75
C VAL A 67 -8.10 6.17 -2.93
N PRO A 68 -8.84 5.47 -2.06
CA PRO A 68 -9.84 6.11 -1.21
C PRO A 68 -9.22 7.14 -0.26
N ASN A 69 -9.96 8.19 0.07
CA ASN A 69 -9.55 9.16 1.08
C ASN A 69 -9.71 8.58 2.49
N VAL A 70 -8.81 7.66 2.85
CA VAL A 70 -8.63 7.14 4.19
C VAL A 70 -7.39 7.80 4.76
N GLY A 71 -7.52 8.58 5.84
CA GLY A 71 -6.40 9.34 6.38
C GLY A 71 -5.14 8.49 6.62
N VAL A 72 -3.97 9.11 6.48
CA VAL A 72 -2.69 8.49 6.85
C VAL A 72 -2.41 8.66 8.34
N PRO A 73 -1.57 7.81 8.95
CA PRO A 73 -1.14 8.00 10.33
C PRO A 73 -0.47 9.36 10.55
N ASP A 74 -0.67 9.95 11.74
CA ASP A 74 -0.10 11.25 12.07
C ASP A 74 1.41 11.29 11.92
N GLY A 75 1.89 12.34 11.24
CA GLY A 75 3.31 12.55 10.94
C GLY A 75 3.80 11.82 9.70
N ALA A 76 2.96 11.01 9.05
CA ALA A 76 3.34 10.32 7.82
C ALA A 76 3.42 11.27 6.62
N LYS A 77 4.41 11.04 5.76
CA LYS A 77 4.48 11.61 4.41
C LYS A 77 3.88 10.62 3.44
N HIS A 78 3.20 11.09 2.39
CA HIS A 78 2.60 10.19 1.44
C HIS A 78 2.48 10.76 0.03
N TRP A 79 2.47 9.86 -0.96
CA TRP A 79 2.40 10.20 -2.39
C TRP A 79 1.62 9.13 -3.15
N VAL A 80 0.69 9.56 -3.99
CA VAL A 80 -0.05 8.69 -4.91
C VAL A 80 0.49 8.91 -6.32
N PHE A 81 0.83 7.83 -7.00
CA PHE A 81 1.29 7.82 -8.38
C PHE A 81 0.28 7.07 -9.26
N ARG A 82 0.08 7.56 -10.47
CA ARG A 82 -0.64 6.83 -11.51
C ARG A 82 0.33 5.89 -12.23
N VAL A 83 -0.15 4.68 -12.52
CA VAL A 83 0.59 3.71 -13.32
C VAL A 83 0.35 4.00 -14.79
N GLU A 84 1.36 4.52 -15.49
CA GLU A 84 1.29 4.78 -16.94
C GLU A 84 1.69 3.56 -17.77
N ARG A 85 2.52 2.67 -17.21
CA ARG A 85 2.99 1.44 -17.86
C ARG A 85 3.39 0.39 -16.83
N SER A 86 3.16 -0.89 -17.15
CA SER A 86 3.67 -2.05 -16.41
C SER A 86 4.21 -3.09 -17.39
N VAL A 87 5.18 -3.90 -16.96
CA VAL A 87 5.80 -4.98 -17.74
C VAL A 87 5.61 -6.32 -17.05
#